data_AF-A0AAW8DJS2-F1
#
_entry.id   AF-A0AAW8DJS2-F1
#
_cell.length_a   1.000
_cell.length_b   1.000
_cell.length_c   1.000
_cell.angle_alpha   90.00
_cell.angle_beta   90.00
_cell.angle_gamma   90.00
#
_symmetry.space_group_name_H-M   'P 1'
#
loop_
_entity.id
_entity.type
_entity.pdbx_description
1 polymer ?
#
loop_
_entity_poly.entity_id
_entity_poly.type
_entity_poly.pdbx_seq_one_letter_code
_entity_poly.pdbx_strand_id
1 'polypeptide(L)'
;MLGMVQRSVSEETWKLAVSSLTGPRHYGPPSPQDRRRWHAVTVVRHTAKTINTALGCHPEPGLSVDDICRCAANCLPTNVLRSVAETIVRPGLRGPDRSVQMAALANELGVTERYIAVNIGFARQLYRAAWRVLQHEVNRSAL
;
A
#
# COMPACT_ATOMS: atom_id res chain seq x y z
N MET A 1 -0.41 -16.53 -3.76
CA MET A 1 -0.16 -15.08 -3.93
C MET A 1 -1.31 -14.36 -4.63
N LEU A 2 -1.66 -14.68 -5.90
CA LEU A 2 -2.67 -13.94 -6.69
C LEU A 2 -4.03 -13.77 -5.99
N GLY A 3 -4.56 -14.81 -5.36
CA GLY A 3 -5.82 -14.71 -4.61
C GLY A 3 -5.78 -13.73 -3.43
N MET A 4 -4.62 -13.54 -2.79
CA MET A 4 -4.46 -12.54 -1.72
C MET A 4 -4.46 -11.12 -2.28
N VAL A 5 -3.84 -10.93 -3.45
CA VAL A 5 -3.80 -9.65 -4.16
C VAL A 5 -5.21 -9.25 -4.58
N GLN A 6 -5.94 -10.16 -5.23
CA GLN A 6 -7.31 -9.93 -5.68
C GLN A 6 -8.24 -9.52 -4.53
N ARG A 7 -8.17 -10.19 -3.36
CA ARG A 7 -8.96 -9.84 -2.16
C ARG A 7 -8.55 -8.51 -1.51
N SER A 8 -7.38 -7.99 -1.85
CA SER A 8 -6.83 -6.75 -1.27
C SER A 8 -7.10 -5.52 -2.13
N VAL A 9 -7.74 -5.66 -3.29
CA VAL A 9 -8.15 -4.58 -4.19
C VAL A 9 -9.65 -4.69 -4.49
N SER A 10 -10.27 -3.63 -5.01
CA SER A 10 -11.67 -3.72 -5.47
C SER A 10 -11.78 -4.61 -6.71
N GLU A 11 -12.93 -5.26 -6.89
CA GLU A 11 -13.20 -6.10 -8.05
C GLU A 11 -13.07 -5.31 -9.37
N GLU A 12 -13.58 -4.07 -9.38
CA GLU A 12 -13.44 -3.15 -10.52
C GLU A 12 -11.96 -2.88 -10.85
N THR A 13 -11.15 -2.57 -9.85
CA THR A 13 -9.70 -2.35 -10.02
C THR A 13 -9.01 -3.60 -10.56
N TRP A 14 -9.36 -4.77 -10.03
CA TRP A 14 -8.82 -6.05 -10.49
C TRP A 14 -9.16 -6.31 -11.97
N LYS A 15 -10.45 -6.23 -12.33
CA LYS A 15 -10.91 -6.45 -13.71
C LYS A 15 -10.27 -5.44 -14.68
N LEU A 16 -10.18 -4.17 -14.28
CA LEU A 16 -9.56 -3.13 -15.10
C LEU A 16 -8.05 -3.36 -15.26
N ALA A 17 -7.35 -3.74 -14.20
CA ALA A 17 -5.92 -4.04 -14.27
C ALA A 17 -5.63 -5.26 -15.15
N VAL A 18 -6.39 -6.35 -14.97
CA VAL A 18 -6.23 -7.58 -15.78
C VAL A 18 -6.50 -7.28 -17.25
N SER A 19 -7.63 -6.66 -17.58
CA SER A 19 -7.97 -6.30 -18.97
C SER A 19 -6.96 -5.34 -19.60
N SER A 20 -6.36 -4.45 -18.80
CA SER A 20 -5.30 -3.55 -19.28
C SER A 20 -3.97 -4.27 -19.54
N LEU A 21 -3.68 -5.36 -18.83
CA LEU A 21 -2.46 -6.14 -18.99
C LEU A 21 -2.57 -7.18 -20.11
N THR A 22 -3.76 -7.73 -20.33
CA THR A 22 -4.02 -8.76 -21.35
C THR A 22 -4.58 -8.21 -22.66
N GLY A 23 -5.09 -6.98 -22.65
CA GLY A 23 -5.64 -6.32 -23.82
C GLY A 23 -4.58 -5.82 -24.81
N PRO A 24 -5.00 -5.42 -26.02
CA PRO A 24 -4.09 -4.89 -27.03
C PRO A 24 -3.40 -3.61 -26.54
N ARG A 25 -2.10 -3.49 -26.82
CA ARG A 25 -1.32 -2.30 -26.49
C ARG A 25 -1.75 -1.15 -27.39
N HIS A 26 -2.17 -0.06 -26.78
CA HIS A 26 -2.51 1.17 -27.50
C HIS A 26 -1.30 2.11 -27.44
N TYR A 27 -0.74 2.42 -28.60
CA TYR A 27 0.39 3.36 -28.73
C TYR A 27 -0.17 4.72 -29.14
N GLY A 28 0.03 5.73 -28.28
CA GLY A 28 -0.47 7.10 -28.48
C GLY A 28 -0.36 7.93 -27.20
N PRO A 29 -0.61 9.25 -27.26
CA PRO A 29 -0.64 10.10 -26.07
C PRO A 29 -1.72 9.60 -25.09
N PRO A 30 -1.43 9.52 -23.79
CA PRO A 30 -2.32 8.86 -22.83
C PRO A 30 -3.62 9.64 -22.65
N SER A 31 -4.74 9.00 -22.98
CA SER A 31 -6.08 9.51 -22.70
C SER A 31 -6.36 9.46 -21.18
N PRO A 32 -7.40 10.18 -20.69
CA PRO A 32 -7.86 10.02 -19.31
C PRO A 32 -8.23 8.57 -18.96
N GLN A 33 -8.69 7.78 -19.93
CA GLN A 33 -9.00 6.36 -19.73
C GLN A 33 -7.72 5.54 -19.54
N ASP A 34 -6.66 5.85 -20.30
CA ASP A 34 -5.36 5.18 -20.15
C ASP A 34 -4.75 5.46 -18.78
N ARG A 35 -4.91 6.69 -18.25
CA ARG A 35 -4.47 7.00 -16.88
C ARG A 35 -5.17 6.12 -15.83
N ARG A 36 -6.49 5.90 -15.96
CA ARG A 36 -7.24 5.01 -15.04
C ARG A 36 -6.78 3.56 -15.16
N ARG A 37 -6.58 3.07 -16.39
CA ARG A 37 -6.05 1.74 -16.67
C ARG A 37 -4.68 1.52 -16.02
N TRP A 38 -3.75 2.45 -16.26
CA TRP A 38 -2.41 2.38 -15.68
C TRP A 38 -2.42 2.55 -14.16
N HIS A 39 -3.31 3.37 -13.61
CA HIS A 39 -3.50 3.47 -12.17
C HIS A 39 -3.96 2.14 -11.57
N ALA A 40 -4.95 1.47 -12.18
CA ALA A 40 -5.41 0.15 -11.72
C ALA A 40 -4.28 -0.90 -11.75
N VAL A 41 -3.48 -0.92 -12.82
CA VAL A 41 -2.29 -1.78 -12.92
C VAL A 41 -1.27 -1.47 -11.82
N THR A 42 -1.05 -0.19 -11.53
CA THR A 42 -0.14 0.27 -10.48
C THR A 42 -0.62 -0.20 -9.10
N VAL A 43 -1.91 -0.05 -8.81
CA VAL A 43 -2.54 -0.53 -7.58
C VAL A 43 -2.33 -2.03 -7.40
N VAL A 44 -2.60 -2.84 -8.42
CA VAL A 44 -2.40 -4.29 -8.36
C VAL A 44 -0.93 -4.67 -8.18
N ARG A 45 -0.01 -4.05 -8.93
CA ARG A 45 1.44 -4.31 -8.79
C ARG A 45 1.96 -3.96 -7.40
N HIS A 46 1.62 -2.78 -6.89
CA HIS A 46 2.05 -2.35 -5.57
C HIS A 46 1.46 -3.24 -4.47
N THR A 47 0.19 -3.64 -4.60
CA THR A 47 -0.43 -4.61 -3.68
C THR A 47 0.30 -5.95 -3.70
N ALA A 48 0.60 -6.48 -4.89
CA ALA A 48 1.37 -7.71 -5.03
C ALA A 48 2.76 -7.60 -4.42
N LYS A 49 3.48 -6.49 -4.68
CA LYS A 49 4.80 -6.23 -4.10
C LYS A 49 4.73 -6.17 -2.58
N THR A 50 3.76 -5.46 -2.00
CA THR A 50 3.58 -5.36 -0.55
C THR A 50 3.27 -6.70 0.10
N ILE A 51 2.37 -7.49 -0.49
CA ILE A 51 2.06 -8.84 0.02
C ILE A 51 3.29 -9.74 -0.09
N ASN A 52 4.04 -9.68 -1.19
CA ASN A 52 5.25 -10.46 -1.37
C ASN A 52 6.34 -10.10 -0.34
N THR A 53 6.55 -8.80 -0.09
CA THR A 53 7.47 -8.35 0.96
C THR A 53 7.04 -8.86 2.33
N ALA A 54 5.74 -8.76 2.66
CA ALA A 54 5.21 -9.23 3.94
C ALA A 54 5.34 -10.74 4.12
N LEU A 55 5.17 -11.54 3.05
CA LEU A 55 5.40 -12.99 3.09
C LEU A 55 6.89 -13.34 3.27
N GLY A 56 7.80 -12.48 2.80
CA GLY A 56 9.24 -12.63 3.01
C GLY A 56 9.72 -12.11 4.36
N CYS A 57 8.87 -11.44 5.13
CA CYS A 57 9.15 -11.14 6.52
C CYS A 57 8.91 -12.42 7.32
N HIS A 58 9.94 -12.91 8.00
CA HIS A 58 9.83 -13.99 8.99
C HIS A 58 9.87 -13.35 10.38
N PRO A 59 8.74 -12.81 10.88
CA PRO A 59 8.68 -12.22 12.20
C PRO A 59 9.01 -13.29 13.25
N GLU A 60 9.99 -13.01 14.10
CA GLU A 60 10.35 -13.87 15.24
C GLU A 60 9.13 -14.11 16.14
N PRO A 61 9.01 -15.32 16.73
CA PRO A 61 7.99 -15.61 17.72
C PRO A 61 8.08 -14.62 18.89
N GLY A 62 6.94 -14.06 19.32
CA GLY A 62 6.87 -13.16 20.48
C GLY A 62 7.10 -11.67 20.17
N LEU A 63 7.17 -11.27 18.90
CA LEU A 63 7.17 -9.85 18.53
C LEU A 63 5.93 -9.12 19.08
N SER A 64 6.15 -7.89 19.55
CA SER A 64 5.06 -7.06 20.03
C SER A 64 4.13 -6.65 18.88
N VAL A 65 2.88 -6.32 19.20
CA VAL A 65 1.91 -5.79 18.23
C VAL A 65 2.46 -4.54 17.53
N ASP A 66 3.21 -3.70 18.25
CA ASP A 66 3.85 -2.50 17.68
C ASP A 66 4.93 -2.85 16.64
N ASP A 67 5.74 -3.87 16.92
CA ASP A 67 6.75 -4.35 15.98
C ASP A 67 6.14 -4.90 14.69
N ILE A 68 5.05 -5.64 14.80
CA ILE A 68 4.30 -6.13 13.64
C ILE A 68 3.75 -4.93 12.85
N CYS A 69 3.30 -3.86 13.53
CA CYS A 69 2.71 -2.69 12.88
C CYS A 69 3.77 -1.95 12.08
N ARG A 70 4.94 -1.74 12.68
CA ARG A 70 6.11 -1.15 12.05
C ARG A 70 6.60 -2.00 10.87
N CYS A 71 6.63 -3.32 11.02
CA CYS A 71 6.96 -4.25 9.94
C CYS A 71 5.97 -4.11 8.76
N ALA A 72 4.67 -4.00 9.04
CA ALA A 72 3.65 -3.81 8.02
C ALA A 72 3.85 -2.50 7.23
N ALA A 73 4.19 -1.40 7.91
CA ALA A 73 4.52 -0.13 7.26
C ALA A 73 5.75 -0.27 6.34
N ASN A 74 6.80 -0.96 6.80
CA ASN A 74 8.02 -1.18 6.03
C ASN A 74 7.83 -2.04 4.77
N CYS A 75 6.75 -2.85 4.71
CA CYS A 75 6.41 -3.65 3.53
C CYS A 75 5.92 -2.83 2.33
N LEU A 76 5.61 -1.54 2.50
CA LEU A 76 5.09 -0.70 1.41
C LEU A 76 6.17 -0.44 0.35
N PRO A 77 5.77 -0.22 -0.91
CA PRO A 77 6.68 -0.37 -2.05
C PRO A 77 7.57 0.85 -2.32
N THR A 78 7.24 2.02 -1.77
CA THR A 78 7.97 3.28 -1.96
C THR A 78 8.20 3.99 -0.63
N ASN A 79 9.23 4.85 -0.56
CA ASN A 79 9.54 5.62 0.65
C ASN A 79 8.34 6.45 1.11
N VAL A 80 7.71 7.21 0.19
CA VAL A 80 6.52 8.01 0.48
C VAL A 80 5.41 7.18 1.13
N LEU A 81 5.12 6.01 0.57
CA LEU A 81 4.05 5.15 1.10
C LEU A 81 4.40 4.58 2.49
N ARG A 82 5.67 4.22 2.73
CA ARG A 82 6.15 3.78 4.04
C ARG A 82 6.04 4.90 5.07
N SER A 83 6.57 6.08 4.76
CA SER A 83 6.53 7.22 5.68
C SER A 83 5.10 7.63 5.98
N VAL A 84 4.21 7.70 4.99
CA VAL A 84 2.78 7.97 5.21
C VAL A 84 2.14 6.90 6.10
N ALA A 85 2.48 5.63 5.90
CA ALA A 85 1.96 4.57 6.73
C ALA A 85 2.44 4.71 8.19
N GLU A 86 3.71 5.00 8.39
CA GLU A 86 4.33 5.09 9.71
C GLU A 86 3.87 6.34 10.50
N THR A 87 3.79 7.50 9.85
CA THR A 87 3.53 8.78 10.54
C THR A 87 2.05 9.13 10.62
N ILE A 88 1.22 8.66 9.69
CA ILE A 88 -0.20 9.07 9.61
C ILE A 88 -1.14 7.88 9.78
N VAL A 89 -0.92 6.78 9.05
CA VAL A 89 -1.89 5.67 9.01
C VAL A 89 -1.85 4.84 10.30
N ARG A 90 -0.67 4.36 10.69
CA ARG A 90 -0.45 3.52 11.87
C ARG A 90 -0.89 4.22 13.17
N PRO A 91 -0.53 5.49 13.43
CA PRO A 91 -0.99 6.20 14.62
C PRO A 91 -2.47 6.62 14.53
N GLY A 92 -3.10 6.45 13.37
CA GLY A 92 -4.53 6.70 13.20
C GLY A 92 -4.94 8.18 13.16
N LEU A 93 -3.99 9.09 12.88
CA LEU A 93 -4.19 10.55 12.97
C LEU A 93 -5.39 11.06 12.16
N ARG A 94 -6.09 12.04 12.73
CA ARG A 94 -7.29 12.68 12.17
C ARG A 94 -7.23 14.20 12.35
N GLY A 95 -8.12 14.90 11.64
CA GLY A 95 -8.36 16.32 11.85
C GLY A 95 -7.07 17.18 11.79
N PRO A 96 -6.91 18.15 12.71
CA PRO A 96 -5.74 19.04 12.73
C PRO A 96 -4.40 18.30 12.83
N ASP A 97 -4.29 17.26 13.66
CA ASP A 97 -3.03 16.52 13.85
C ASP A 97 -2.57 15.85 12.56
N ARG A 98 -3.52 15.31 11.79
CA ARG A 98 -3.24 14.77 10.46
C ARG A 98 -2.71 15.85 9.52
N SER A 99 -3.29 17.04 9.53
CA SER A 99 -2.87 18.14 8.66
C SER A 99 -1.45 18.62 9.00
N VAL A 100 -1.14 18.77 10.29
CA VAL A 100 0.20 19.15 10.77
C VAL A 100 1.25 18.13 10.32
N GLN A 101 0.98 16.84 10.54
CA GLN A 101 1.92 15.78 10.15
C GLN A 101 2.03 15.62 8.63
N MET A 102 0.96 15.87 7.90
CA MET A 102 0.99 15.88 6.44
C MET A 102 1.90 16.99 5.89
N ALA A 103 1.83 18.20 6.46
CA ALA A 103 2.70 19.31 6.09
C ALA A 103 4.16 19.04 6.45
N ALA A 104 4.43 18.53 7.66
CA ALA A 104 5.77 18.15 8.09
C ALA A 104 6.38 17.09 7.17
N LEU A 105 5.62 16.03 6.87
CA LEU A 105 6.09 14.95 6.00
C LEU A 105 6.29 15.40 4.55
N ALA A 106 5.43 16.29 4.04
CA ALA A 106 5.59 16.86 2.71
C ALA A 106 6.93 17.61 2.59
N ASN A 107 7.26 18.42 3.60
CA ASN A 107 8.55 19.13 3.68
C ASN A 107 9.73 18.16 3.77
N GLU A 108 9.66 17.16 4.66
CA GLU A 108 10.72 16.16 4.83
C GLU A 108 11.03 15.41 3.53
N LEU A 109 9.99 15.05 2.77
CA LEU A 109 10.13 14.27 1.55
C LEU A 109 10.33 15.13 0.29
N GLY A 110 10.32 16.46 0.41
CA GLY A 110 10.46 17.38 -0.72
C GLY A 110 9.31 17.28 -1.73
N VAL A 111 8.09 17.01 -1.27
CA VAL A 111 6.88 16.84 -2.11
C VAL A 111 5.78 17.79 -1.66
N THR A 112 4.71 17.90 -2.45
CA THR A 112 3.56 18.73 -2.06
C THR A 112 2.68 18.03 -1.03
N GLU A 113 2.04 18.80 -0.16
CA GLU A 113 1.00 18.29 0.76
C GLU A 113 -0.11 17.55 0.02
N ARG A 114 -0.51 18.07 -1.16
CA ARG A 114 -1.49 17.41 -2.02
C ARG A 114 -1.03 16.01 -2.43
N TYR A 115 0.26 15.84 -2.74
CA TYR A 115 0.82 14.53 -3.08
C TYR A 115 0.75 13.56 -1.90
N ILE A 116 1.03 14.02 -0.67
CA ILE A 116 0.83 13.20 0.52
C ILE A 116 -0.66 12.85 0.70
N ALA A 117 -1.55 13.85 0.60
CA ALA A 117 -2.98 13.69 0.81
C ALA A 117 -3.58 12.60 -0.08
N VAL A 118 -3.24 12.58 -1.38
CA VAL A 118 -3.74 11.58 -2.33
C VAL A 118 -3.18 10.18 -2.06
N ASN A 119 -2.00 10.07 -1.44
CA ASN A 119 -1.37 8.78 -1.14
C ASN A 119 -1.84 8.16 0.18
N ILE A 120 -2.47 8.92 1.10
CA ILE A 120 -2.92 8.39 2.40
C ILE A 120 -3.91 7.23 2.26
N GLY A 121 -4.89 7.36 1.35
CA GLY A 121 -5.88 6.30 1.13
C GLY A 121 -5.23 5.01 0.64
N PHE A 122 -4.29 5.14 -0.30
CA PHE A 122 -3.59 4.01 -0.89
C PHE A 122 -2.60 3.36 0.08
N ALA A 123 -1.82 4.16 0.82
CA ALA A 123 -0.95 3.67 1.89
C ALA A 123 -1.73 2.88 2.94
N ARG A 124 -2.93 3.36 3.33
CA ARG A 124 -3.81 2.65 4.27
C ARG A 124 -4.27 1.28 3.75
N GLN A 125 -4.59 1.19 2.47
CA GLN A 125 -4.97 -0.08 1.85
C GLN A 125 -3.80 -1.07 1.86
N LEU A 126 -2.61 -0.63 1.44
CA LEU A 126 -1.41 -1.48 1.40
C LEU A 126 -0.97 -1.90 2.81
N TYR A 127 -1.00 -0.99 3.77
CA TYR A 127 -0.69 -1.27 5.18
C TYR A 127 -1.60 -2.37 5.73
N ARG A 128 -2.91 -2.28 5.49
CA ARG A 128 -3.87 -3.31 5.92
C ARG A 128 -3.61 -4.66 5.24
N ALA A 129 -3.20 -4.66 3.98
CA ALA A 129 -2.85 -5.89 3.27
C ALA A 129 -1.60 -6.55 3.88
N ALA A 130 -0.54 -5.79 4.12
CA ALA A 130 0.67 -6.28 4.78
C ALA A 130 0.39 -6.79 6.20
N TRP A 131 -0.35 -6.01 6.99
CA TRP A 131 -0.72 -6.35 8.37
C TRP A 131 -1.43 -7.70 8.46
N ARG A 132 -2.43 -7.96 7.60
CA ARG A 132 -3.14 -9.25 7.59
C ARG A 132 -2.23 -10.43 7.25
N VAL A 133 -1.28 -10.24 6.34
CA VAL A 133 -0.30 -11.28 5.98
C VAL A 133 0.61 -11.56 7.18
N LEU A 134 1.19 -10.52 7.77
CA LEU A 134 2.09 -10.67 8.92
C LEU A 134 1.40 -11.31 10.12
N GLN A 135 0.16 -10.90 10.44
CA GLN A 135 -0.62 -11.55 11.51
C GLN A 135 -0.84 -13.04 11.25
N HIS A 136 -1.12 -13.41 9.99
CA HIS A 136 -1.30 -14.81 9.63
C HIS A 136 0.01 -15.61 9.78
N GLU A 137 1.15 -15.04 9.36
CA GLU A 137 2.45 -15.72 9.47
C GLU A 137 2.91 -15.85 10.93
N VAL A 138 2.72 -14.82 11.78
CA VAL A 138 3.01 -14.90 13.23
C VAL A 138 2.19 -16.02 13.88
N ASN A 139 0.89 -16.10 13.56
CA ASN A 139 0.01 -17.13 14.13
C ASN A 139 0.34 -18.54 13.61
N ARG A 140 0.89 -18.66 12.39
CA ARG A 140 1.32 -19.96 11.84
C ARG A 140 2.57 -20.47 12.56
N SER A 141 3.52 -19.61 12.88
CA SER A 141 4.77 -20.00 13.56
C SER A 141 4.59 -20.38 15.04
N ALA A 142 3.41 -20.15 15.62
CA ALA A 142 3.08 -20.50 17.00
C ALA A 142 2.42 -21.90 17.15
N LEU A 143 2.16 -22.59 16.04
CA LEU A 143 1.59 -23.94 15.96
C LEU A 143 2.66 -24.95 15.53
#